data_AF-A0A7Y7NEX7-F1
#
_entry.id   AF-A0A7Y7NEX7-F1
#
_cell.length_a   1.000
_cell.length_b   1.000
_cell.length_c   1.000
_cell.angle_alpha   90.00
_cell.angle_beta   90.00
_cell.angle_gamma   90.00
#
_symmetry.space_group_name_H-M   'P 1'
#
loop_
_entity.id
_entity.type
_entity.pdbx_description
1 polymer ?
#
loop_
_entity_poly.entity_id
_entity_poly.type
_entity_poly.pdbx_seq_one_letter_code
_entity_poly.pdbx_strand_id
1 'polypeptide(L)'
;MSQRKRAVLTAVGQSRGERTTPQPESIRRSLERAGVCFASTESMTATLPFSLGDVSAGSESELQAVVSGTRHQVDLPLFIEQSNYFSNMLRHAAAGEMPRKAISDLENFLDDNSSGVWENSWVRFPRSRLSPYAGEVLERDLLADKGNPAAGRRNDADRFGFQDASGQEMLRLPISYLIKLALADLIGSQPLLPPLIKQTGMRLMDHYLNDNTSPETFSFNVVSLTPRGGMGKAIARETGIRFLMTQLLVMYANQAFGLQEHGQTAMTYFAPHPPVRQKELNEHVSDSFYRELFMSPCLSGWDRGEEKHRYMQLCHQVLSRSQLNAVAKLKDSGIILNNLVVLPNLSNISLANNGTHISIGSRRLTRAMADNACGFNVQHEKNLADLAIKITEHFLPLFVGTYSAAPYRLAFGDFHPEKALGFLPHELDYTHLRMIWRRWRKKADLSILGRPLTPFGPESLDRVISRLFGLKGDFVPDYRLVDYLACLLSTDRSPALNGVPGNADRLRKDLADMGVFDEQMSVYLLYKMRE
;
A
#
# COMPACT_ATOMS: atom_id res chain seq x y z
N MET A 1 9.17 20.16 -68.04
CA MET A 1 7.78 20.61 -68.26
C MET A 1 7.03 19.54 -69.02
N SER A 2 5.82 19.20 -68.56
CA SER A 2 4.77 18.43 -69.25
C SER A 2 5.16 17.08 -69.91
N GLN A 3 5.16 15.99 -69.11
CA GLN A 3 4.72 14.62 -69.51
C GLN A 3 4.96 13.59 -68.38
N ARG A 4 4.58 13.91 -67.13
CA ARG A 4 4.75 12.99 -65.98
C ARG A 4 3.54 12.91 -65.03
N LYS A 5 2.34 13.24 -65.52
CA LYS A 5 1.13 13.37 -64.68
C LYS A 5 -0.08 12.51 -65.09
N ARG A 6 0.07 11.46 -65.90
CA ARG A 6 -1.10 10.66 -66.34
C ARG A 6 -0.97 9.14 -66.35
N ALA A 7 0.03 8.57 -65.67
CA ALA A 7 0.22 7.10 -65.60
C ALA A 7 0.42 6.57 -64.17
N VAL A 8 -0.12 7.24 -63.15
CA VAL A 8 -0.10 6.77 -61.74
C VAL A 8 -1.51 6.86 -61.11
N LEU A 9 -2.57 6.69 -61.92
CA LEU A 9 -3.96 6.83 -61.47
C LEU A 9 -4.85 5.65 -61.87
N THR A 10 -4.26 4.46 -62.00
CA THR A 10 -4.98 3.20 -62.23
C THR A 10 -4.20 2.02 -61.63
N ALA A 11 -3.95 2.10 -60.32
CA ALA A 11 -3.50 0.96 -59.50
C ALA A 11 -3.77 1.23 -58.00
N VAL A 12 -4.94 1.78 -57.68
CA VAL A 12 -5.42 1.92 -56.29
C VAL A 12 -6.86 1.43 -56.27
N GLY A 13 -7.00 0.12 -56.26
CA GLY A 13 -8.29 -0.53 -56.32
C GLY A 13 -8.10 -2.03 -56.26
N GLN A 14 -7.67 -2.53 -55.11
CA GLN A 14 -8.12 -3.80 -54.51
C GLN A 14 -7.25 -4.17 -53.28
N SER A 15 -7.96 -4.67 -52.26
CA SER A 15 -7.51 -5.41 -51.07
C SER A 15 -6.56 -4.73 -50.07
N ARG A 16 -6.94 -3.56 -49.55
CA ARG A 16 -6.82 -3.37 -48.08
C ARG A 16 -8.11 -3.91 -47.47
N GLY A 17 -8.06 -5.16 -47.01
CA GLY A 17 -9.07 -5.65 -46.08
C GLY A 17 -9.11 -4.68 -44.91
N GLU A 18 -10.22 -3.96 -44.79
CA GLU A 18 -10.61 -3.37 -43.52
C GLU A 18 -10.51 -4.49 -42.49
N ARG A 19 -9.53 -4.41 -41.58
CA ARG A 19 -9.67 -5.11 -40.31
C ARG A 19 -10.87 -4.45 -39.65
N THR A 20 -12.05 -5.00 -39.92
CA THR A 20 -13.23 -4.78 -39.11
C THR A 20 -12.80 -5.10 -37.69
N THR A 21 -12.60 -4.06 -36.89
CA THR A 21 -12.60 -4.21 -35.44
C THR A 21 -13.88 -4.97 -35.11
N PRO A 22 -13.80 -6.19 -34.53
CA PRO A 22 -14.99 -6.98 -34.27
C PRO A 22 -15.93 -6.10 -33.45
N GLN A 23 -17.17 -5.94 -33.92
CA GLN A 23 -18.18 -5.23 -33.14
C GLN A 23 -18.21 -5.86 -31.74
N PRO A 24 -18.19 -5.05 -30.67
CA PRO A 24 -18.18 -5.58 -29.32
C PRO A 24 -19.40 -6.49 -29.15
N GLU A 25 -19.16 -7.75 -28.78
CA GLU A 25 -20.22 -8.70 -28.48
C GLU A 25 -21.14 -8.07 -27.40
N SER A 26 -22.46 -8.17 -27.58
CA SER A 26 -23.41 -7.61 -26.62
C SER A 26 -23.17 -8.20 -25.23
N ILE A 27 -23.22 -7.37 -24.19
CA ILE A 27 -23.08 -7.77 -22.78
C ILE A 27 -23.99 -8.96 -22.46
N ARG A 28 -25.19 -9.00 -23.05
CA ARG A 28 -26.13 -10.11 -22.88
C ARG A 28 -25.53 -11.44 -23.32
N ARG A 29 -24.89 -11.50 -24.49
CA ARG A 29 -24.25 -12.71 -24.98
C ARG A 29 -23.06 -13.13 -24.10
N SER A 30 -22.26 -12.16 -23.64
CA SER A 30 -21.17 -12.45 -22.69
C SER A 30 -21.70 -13.05 -21.38
N LEU A 31 -22.84 -12.56 -20.88
CA LEU A 31 -23.52 -13.12 -19.71
C LEU A 31 -24.13 -14.51 -19.99
N GLU A 32 -24.75 -14.72 -21.16
CA GLU A 32 -25.25 -16.04 -21.58
C GLU A 32 -24.11 -17.08 -21.63
N ARG A 33 -22.93 -16.71 -22.15
CA ARG A 33 -21.72 -17.54 -22.13
C ARG A 33 -21.21 -17.82 -20.72
N ALA A 34 -21.34 -16.85 -19.82
CA ALA A 34 -21.08 -17.05 -18.39
C ALA A 34 -22.15 -17.90 -17.68
N GLY A 35 -23.16 -18.42 -18.39
CA GLY A 35 -24.21 -19.27 -17.85
C GLY A 35 -25.31 -18.51 -17.11
N VAL A 36 -25.55 -17.24 -17.47
CA VAL A 36 -26.72 -16.48 -17.02
C VAL A 36 -27.96 -16.88 -17.82
N CYS A 37 -29.05 -17.18 -17.14
CA CYS A 37 -30.31 -17.60 -17.74
C CYS A 37 -31.33 -16.45 -17.76
N PHE A 38 -31.67 -15.98 -18.95
CA PHE A 38 -32.62 -14.88 -19.17
C PHE A 38 -34.08 -15.36 -19.34
N ALA A 39 -34.41 -16.60 -18.96
CA ALA A 39 -35.75 -17.17 -19.15
C ALA A 39 -36.83 -16.51 -18.25
N SER A 40 -36.45 -16.05 -17.06
CA SER A 40 -37.31 -15.29 -16.14
C SER A 40 -36.46 -14.36 -15.27
N THR A 41 -37.09 -13.40 -14.60
CA THR A 41 -36.41 -12.50 -13.65
C THR A 41 -35.77 -13.27 -12.49
N GLU A 42 -36.46 -14.29 -11.97
CA GLU A 42 -35.93 -15.14 -10.89
C GLU A 42 -34.72 -15.95 -11.37
N SER A 43 -34.82 -16.57 -12.55
CA SER A 43 -33.73 -17.35 -13.13
C SER A 43 -32.51 -16.47 -13.40
N MET A 44 -32.73 -15.27 -13.93
CA MET A 44 -31.67 -14.30 -14.17
C MET A 44 -30.98 -13.93 -12.85
N THR A 45 -31.75 -13.52 -11.84
CA THR A 45 -31.21 -13.12 -10.53
C THR A 45 -30.42 -14.24 -9.85
N ALA A 46 -30.89 -15.48 -9.94
CA ALA A 46 -30.22 -16.66 -9.38
C ALA A 46 -28.96 -17.08 -10.15
N THR A 47 -28.83 -16.65 -11.40
CA THR A 47 -27.72 -17.06 -12.28
C THR A 47 -26.74 -15.93 -12.60
N LEU A 48 -26.97 -14.71 -12.14
CA LEU A 48 -26.03 -13.61 -12.29
C LEU A 48 -24.70 -13.89 -11.53
N PRO A 49 -23.54 -13.53 -12.11
CA PRO A 49 -22.29 -13.46 -11.37
C PRO A 49 -22.40 -12.53 -10.15
N PHE A 50 -21.67 -12.87 -9.09
CA PHE A 50 -21.67 -12.14 -7.82
C PHE A 50 -23.04 -12.06 -7.12
N SER A 51 -23.98 -12.92 -7.53
CA SER A 51 -25.26 -13.07 -6.84
C SER A 51 -25.18 -14.09 -5.70
N LEU A 52 -26.31 -14.32 -5.03
CA LEU A 52 -26.43 -15.15 -3.85
C LEU A 52 -25.92 -16.59 -4.11
N GLY A 53 -24.89 -17.01 -3.38
CA GLY A 53 -24.28 -18.34 -3.49
C GLY A 53 -23.12 -18.44 -4.50
N ASP A 54 -22.88 -17.39 -5.29
CA ASP A 54 -21.78 -17.34 -6.25
C ASP A 54 -20.51 -16.67 -5.70
N VAL A 55 -20.69 -15.71 -4.79
CA VAL A 55 -19.59 -14.87 -4.27
C VAL A 55 -18.68 -15.66 -3.33
N SER A 56 -17.38 -15.61 -3.61
CA SER A 56 -16.32 -15.94 -2.68
C SER A 56 -15.56 -14.67 -2.28
N ALA A 57 -14.86 -14.71 -1.15
CA ALA A 57 -14.03 -13.58 -0.74
C ALA A 57 -12.78 -13.99 0.03
N GLY A 58 -11.75 -13.18 -0.11
CA GLY A 58 -10.54 -13.19 0.70
C GLY A 58 -10.20 -11.78 1.17
N SER A 59 -9.35 -11.67 2.17
CA SER A 59 -8.87 -10.41 2.73
C SER A 59 -7.36 -10.39 2.80
N GLU A 60 -6.79 -9.24 2.52
CA GLU A 60 -5.40 -8.91 2.78
C GLU A 60 -5.42 -7.82 3.84
N SER A 61 -4.57 -7.95 4.86
CA SER A 61 -4.50 -7.00 5.96
C SER A 61 -3.06 -6.60 6.17
N GLU A 62 -2.87 -5.30 6.19
CA GLU A 62 -1.61 -4.69 6.57
C GLU A 62 -1.72 -4.22 8.01
N LEU A 63 -0.81 -4.71 8.85
CA LEU A 63 -0.76 -4.41 10.27
C LEU A 63 0.25 -3.30 10.54
N GLN A 64 0.15 -2.67 11.69
CA GLN A 64 1.26 -1.89 12.24
C GLN A 64 2.07 -2.76 13.19
N ALA A 65 3.36 -2.45 13.30
CA ALA A 65 4.28 -3.16 14.16
C ALA A 65 5.07 -2.18 15.03
N VAL A 66 5.39 -2.58 16.26
CA VAL A 66 6.22 -1.80 17.19
C VAL A 66 7.16 -2.72 17.95
N VAL A 67 8.31 -2.18 18.32
CA VAL A 67 9.19 -2.78 19.35
C VAL A 67 9.23 -1.83 20.52
N SER A 68 8.81 -2.32 21.69
CA SER A 68 8.97 -1.60 22.95
C SER A 68 10.30 -1.95 23.59
N GLY A 69 11.01 -0.98 24.14
CA GLY A 69 12.27 -1.15 24.83
C GLY A 69 13.04 0.16 24.97
N THR A 70 14.17 0.12 25.68
CA THR A 70 15.00 1.32 25.85
C THR A 70 15.71 1.67 24.55
N ARG A 71 16.09 2.96 24.39
CA ARG A 71 16.85 3.48 23.24
C ARG A 71 18.12 2.66 22.93
N HIS A 72 18.73 2.07 23.97
CA HIS A 72 19.97 1.29 23.84
C HIS A 72 19.77 -0.20 23.51
N GLN A 73 18.52 -0.67 23.50
CA GLN A 73 18.18 -2.08 23.25
C GLN A 73 17.41 -2.28 21.95
N VAL A 74 16.68 -1.26 21.52
CA VAL A 74 15.82 -1.32 20.33
C VAL A 74 16.59 -0.91 19.09
N ASP A 75 16.30 -1.56 17.98
CA ASP A 75 17.06 -1.42 16.74
C ASP A 75 16.94 -0.04 16.08
N LEU A 76 15.73 0.49 15.92
CA LEU A 76 15.50 1.77 15.23
C LEU A 76 16.37 2.93 15.77
N PRO A 77 16.38 3.25 17.08
CA PRO A 77 17.23 4.31 17.60
C PRO A 77 18.72 4.02 17.41
N LEU A 78 19.17 2.79 17.67
CA LEU A 78 20.57 2.40 17.50
C LEU A 78 21.02 2.53 16.04
N PHE A 79 20.16 2.12 15.11
CA PHE A 79 20.43 2.21 13.68
C PHE A 79 20.54 3.66 13.22
N ILE A 80 19.68 4.55 13.73
CA ILE A 80 19.77 5.99 13.46
C ILE A 80 21.10 6.55 13.98
N GLU A 81 21.44 6.29 15.24
CA GLU A 81 22.67 6.80 15.87
C GLU A 81 23.96 6.32 15.17
N GLN A 82 23.97 5.05 14.76
CA GLN A 82 25.13 4.40 14.12
C GLN A 82 25.21 4.70 12.61
N SER A 83 24.20 5.36 12.03
CA SER A 83 24.16 5.61 10.60
C SER A 83 25.19 6.64 10.15
N ASN A 84 25.70 6.42 8.94
CA ASN A 84 26.48 7.44 8.23
C ASN A 84 25.67 8.71 7.99
N TYR A 85 24.35 8.59 7.82
CA TYR A 85 23.44 9.72 7.66
C TYR A 85 23.50 10.67 8.87
N PHE A 86 23.32 10.15 10.08
CA PHE A 86 23.38 10.93 11.30
C PHE A 86 24.78 11.52 11.54
N SER A 87 25.82 10.72 11.32
CA SER A 87 27.23 11.17 11.39
C SER A 87 27.53 12.31 10.40
N ASN A 88 26.95 12.27 9.20
CA ASN A 88 27.10 13.35 8.21
C ASN A 88 26.35 14.61 8.64
N MET A 89 25.11 14.48 9.15
CA MET A 89 24.36 15.63 9.66
C MET A 89 25.13 16.37 10.75
N LEU A 90 25.68 15.64 11.74
CA LEU A 90 26.52 16.21 12.80
C LEU A 90 27.72 16.99 12.24
N ARG A 91 28.42 16.42 11.25
CA ARG A 91 29.55 17.10 10.60
C ARG A 91 29.12 18.35 9.85
N HIS A 92 28.03 18.31 9.09
CA HIS A 92 27.52 19.46 8.34
C HIS A 92 27.06 20.59 9.27
N ALA A 93 26.41 20.29 10.39
CA ALA A 93 26.03 21.33 11.35
C ALA A 93 27.23 21.90 12.11
N ALA A 94 28.26 21.09 12.40
CA ALA A 94 29.51 21.57 12.97
C ALA A 94 30.25 22.52 12.00
N ALA A 95 30.18 22.24 10.69
CA ALA A 95 30.69 23.09 9.62
C ALA A 95 29.83 24.34 9.33
N GLY A 96 28.63 24.45 9.92
CA GLY A 96 27.68 25.54 9.69
C GLY A 96 26.90 25.44 8.38
N GLU A 97 26.96 24.30 7.70
CA GLU A 97 26.27 24.03 6.42
C GLU A 97 24.80 23.61 6.61
N MET A 98 24.42 23.25 7.85
CA MET A 98 23.07 22.83 8.21
C MET A 98 22.57 23.56 9.48
N PRO A 99 21.28 23.92 9.57
CA PRO A 99 20.73 24.47 10.81
C PRO A 99 20.86 23.47 11.96
N ARG A 100 21.44 23.91 13.09
CA ARG A 100 21.57 23.08 14.30
C ARG A 100 20.24 22.52 14.80
N LYS A 101 19.15 23.26 14.55
CA LYS A 101 17.79 22.85 14.89
C LYS A 101 17.43 21.48 14.30
N ALA A 102 17.85 21.16 13.07
CA ALA A 102 17.52 19.89 12.43
C ALA A 102 18.09 18.68 13.19
N ILE A 103 19.27 18.85 13.81
CA ILE A 103 19.88 17.82 14.66
C ILE A 103 19.18 17.78 16.00
N SER A 104 18.98 18.92 16.64
CA SER A 104 18.29 18.97 17.93
C SER A 104 16.89 18.40 17.86
N ASP A 105 16.15 18.61 16.76
CA ASP A 105 14.82 18.03 16.56
C ASP A 105 14.89 16.48 16.46
N LEU A 106 15.90 15.93 15.78
CA LEU A 106 16.11 14.48 15.70
C LEU A 106 16.62 13.88 17.02
N GLU A 107 17.52 14.56 17.74
CA GLU A 107 17.95 14.18 19.08
C GLU A 107 16.78 14.19 20.06
N ASN A 108 15.96 15.25 20.04
CA ASN A 108 14.74 15.34 20.83
C ASN A 108 13.77 14.21 20.48
N PHE A 109 13.61 13.84 19.21
CA PHE A 109 12.79 12.68 18.84
C PHE A 109 13.30 11.39 19.51
N LEU A 110 14.62 11.18 19.56
CA LEU A 110 15.22 9.99 20.17
C LEU A 110 15.15 10.01 21.71
N ASP A 111 15.24 11.19 22.33
CA ASP A 111 15.23 11.37 23.79
C ASP A 111 13.81 11.46 24.38
N ASP A 112 12.89 12.14 23.71
CA ASP A 112 11.51 12.35 24.14
C ASP A 112 10.62 11.15 23.74
N ASN A 113 10.97 9.97 24.27
CA ASN A 113 10.20 8.74 24.09
C ASN A 113 9.90 8.05 25.42
N SER A 114 9.07 8.69 26.25
CA SER A 114 8.73 8.17 27.59
C SER A 114 7.98 6.82 27.57
N SER A 115 7.30 6.49 26.47
CA SER A 115 6.61 5.20 26.32
C SER A 115 7.57 4.06 25.99
N GLY A 116 8.78 4.37 25.50
CA GLY A 116 9.74 3.38 25.02
C GLY A 116 9.23 2.58 23.82
N VAL A 117 8.26 3.10 23.06
CA VAL A 117 7.68 2.44 21.89
C VAL A 117 8.36 2.97 20.64
N TRP A 118 8.83 2.06 19.78
CA TRP A 118 9.50 2.38 18.53
C TRP A 118 8.76 1.72 17.37
N GLU A 119 8.08 2.54 16.56
CA GLU A 119 7.25 2.11 15.45
C GLU A 119 8.08 1.51 14.31
N ASN A 120 7.61 0.38 13.78
CA ASN A 120 8.24 -0.37 12.69
C ASN A 120 9.74 -0.67 12.88
N SER A 121 10.24 -0.63 14.12
CA SER A 121 11.59 -1.07 14.46
C SER A 121 11.78 -2.56 14.20
N TRP A 122 13.00 -2.95 13.89
CA TRP A 122 13.38 -4.36 13.79
C TRP A 122 13.68 -4.91 15.19
N VAL A 123 13.62 -6.24 15.31
CA VAL A 123 14.00 -6.95 16.53
C VAL A 123 15.41 -7.49 16.42
N ARG A 124 16.08 -7.59 17.57
CA ARG A 124 17.44 -8.16 17.67
C ARG A 124 17.47 -9.32 18.66
N PHE A 125 17.99 -10.48 18.27
CA PHE A 125 18.06 -11.65 19.16
C PHE A 125 19.15 -12.66 18.76
N PRO A 126 19.62 -13.52 19.67
CA PRO A 126 20.66 -14.50 19.35
C PRO A 126 20.21 -15.52 18.31
N ARG A 127 21.04 -15.76 17.29
CA ARG A 127 20.76 -16.80 16.27
C ARG A 127 20.60 -18.19 16.89
N SER A 128 21.31 -18.46 17.98
CA SER A 128 21.26 -19.73 18.72
C SER A 128 19.90 -20.07 19.33
N ARG A 129 18.95 -19.11 19.38
CA ARG A 129 17.58 -19.35 19.84
C ARG A 129 16.69 -19.99 18.78
N LEU A 130 17.13 -20.03 17.52
CA LEU A 130 16.39 -20.70 16.45
C LEU A 130 16.56 -22.22 16.53
N SER A 131 15.44 -22.93 16.37
CA SER A 131 15.42 -24.35 16.06
C SER A 131 16.10 -24.63 14.71
N PRO A 132 16.57 -25.88 14.48
CA PRO A 132 17.19 -26.24 13.20
C PRO A 132 16.31 -25.92 11.99
N TYR A 133 15.00 -26.20 12.09
CA TYR A 133 14.07 -25.94 10.99
C TYR A 133 13.86 -24.43 10.74
N ALA A 134 13.77 -23.60 11.78
CA ALA A 134 13.72 -22.16 11.60
C ALA A 134 15.01 -21.61 10.97
N GLY A 135 16.16 -22.17 11.34
CA GLY A 135 17.45 -21.88 10.72
C GLY A 135 17.48 -22.23 9.22
N GLU A 136 16.95 -23.40 8.83
CA GLU A 136 16.82 -23.80 7.42
C GLU A 136 15.90 -22.86 6.64
N VAL A 137 14.77 -22.44 7.24
CA VAL A 137 13.84 -21.48 6.62
C VAL A 137 14.53 -20.13 6.39
N LEU A 138 15.30 -19.65 7.38
CA LEU A 138 16.08 -18.42 7.27
C LEU A 138 17.10 -18.51 6.12
N GLU A 139 17.92 -19.57 6.09
CA GLU A 139 18.93 -19.74 5.04
C GLU A 139 18.31 -19.83 3.64
N ARG A 140 17.17 -20.52 3.52
CA ARG A 140 16.42 -20.58 2.25
C ARG A 140 15.89 -19.20 1.84
N ASP A 141 15.39 -18.41 2.78
CA ASP A 141 14.87 -17.06 2.51
C ASP A 141 15.99 -16.03 2.25
N LEU A 142 17.25 -16.36 2.57
CA LEU A 142 18.46 -15.58 2.27
C LEU A 142 19.10 -15.95 0.91
N LEU A 143 18.50 -16.85 0.13
CA LEU A 143 18.90 -17.10 -1.26
C LEU A 143 18.53 -15.93 -2.16
N ALA A 144 19.34 -15.67 -3.19
CA ALA A 144 19.06 -14.67 -4.22
C ALA A 144 17.83 -15.06 -5.08
N ASP A 145 17.71 -16.37 -5.35
CA ASP A 145 16.56 -16.98 -6.01
C ASP A 145 16.24 -18.32 -5.35
N LYS A 146 15.06 -18.42 -4.72
CA LYS A 146 14.62 -19.65 -4.04
C LYS A 146 14.36 -20.81 -5.01
N GLY A 147 14.04 -20.50 -6.27
CA GLY A 147 13.90 -21.48 -7.35
C GLY A 147 15.24 -21.95 -7.93
N ASN A 148 16.32 -21.22 -7.66
CA ASN A 148 17.67 -21.58 -8.11
C ASN A 148 18.73 -21.39 -6.99
N PRO A 149 18.87 -22.37 -6.08
CA PRO A 149 19.84 -22.28 -4.98
C PRO A 149 21.30 -22.11 -5.41
N ALA A 150 21.65 -22.50 -6.65
CA ALA A 150 23.00 -22.32 -7.20
C ALA A 150 23.35 -20.85 -7.47
N ALA A 151 22.36 -19.95 -7.51
CA ALA A 151 22.57 -18.51 -7.62
C ALA A 151 23.22 -17.89 -6.37
N GLY A 152 23.31 -18.63 -5.27
CA GLY A 152 23.92 -18.17 -4.02
C GLY A 152 22.99 -17.32 -3.15
N ARG A 153 23.59 -16.60 -2.20
CA ARG A 153 22.88 -15.72 -1.26
C ARG A 153 22.60 -14.36 -1.91
N ARG A 154 21.54 -13.71 -1.44
CA ARG A 154 21.22 -12.31 -1.78
C ARG A 154 22.33 -11.34 -1.34
N ASN A 155 22.48 -10.22 -2.03
CA ASN A 155 23.60 -9.29 -1.81
C ASN A 155 23.49 -8.51 -0.49
N ASP A 156 22.27 -8.34 0.02
CA ASP A 156 21.98 -7.64 1.27
C ASP A 156 21.87 -8.59 2.48
N ALA A 157 22.34 -9.84 2.36
CA ALA A 157 22.26 -10.85 3.42
C ALA A 157 22.96 -10.41 4.73
N ASP A 158 24.02 -9.62 4.63
CA ASP A 158 24.79 -9.12 5.77
C ASP A 158 24.00 -8.12 6.63
N ARG A 159 22.85 -7.60 6.15
CA ARG A 159 21.99 -6.70 6.93
C ARG A 159 21.20 -7.42 8.03
N PHE A 160 21.11 -8.75 7.98
CA PHE A 160 20.24 -9.54 8.85
C PHE A 160 20.99 -10.22 10.01
N GLY A 161 22.32 -10.20 9.97
CA GLY A 161 23.18 -10.79 10.99
C GLY A 161 24.25 -9.80 11.43
N PHE A 162 24.57 -9.79 12.71
CA PHE A 162 25.70 -9.01 13.26
C PHE A 162 26.29 -9.74 14.46
N GLN A 163 27.51 -9.37 14.85
CA GLN A 163 28.11 -9.84 16.09
C GLN A 163 27.90 -8.80 17.19
N ASP A 164 27.44 -9.23 18.36
CA ASP A 164 27.37 -8.34 19.51
C ASP A 164 28.75 -8.09 20.14
N ALA A 165 28.80 -7.28 21.20
CA ALA A 165 30.05 -6.97 21.90
C ALA A 165 30.72 -8.20 22.55
N SER A 166 29.98 -9.30 22.75
CA SER A 166 30.51 -10.56 23.27
C SER A 166 31.01 -11.51 22.16
N GLY A 167 30.84 -11.14 20.90
CA GLY A 167 31.14 -11.98 19.74
C GLY A 167 30.03 -13.00 19.42
N GLN A 168 28.88 -12.92 20.08
CA GLN A 168 27.73 -13.77 19.80
C GLN A 168 27.06 -13.37 18.48
N GLU A 169 26.71 -14.37 17.66
CA GLU A 169 25.95 -14.14 16.43
C GLU A 169 24.49 -13.78 16.75
N MET A 170 24.10 -12.59 16.33
CA MET A 170 22.78 -12.02 16.53
C MET A 170 22.09 -11.85 15.18
N LEU A 171 20.77 -11.99 15.20
CA LEU A 171 19.90 -11.66 14.08
C LEU A 171 19.26 -10.29 14.29
N ARG A 172 19.07 -9.56 13.20
CA ARG A 172 18.34 -8.29 13.12
C ARG A 172 17.26 -8.43 12.05
N LEU A 173 15.99 -8.53 12.45
CA LEU A 173 14.89 -8.89 11.54
C LEU A 173 13.66 -7.99 11.73
N PRO A 174 12.95 -7.62 10.65
CA PRO A 174 11.68 -6.91 10.77
C PRO A 174 10.59 -7.82 11.37
N ILE A 175 9.64 -7.24 12.10
CA ILE A 175 8.54 -7.97 12.76
C ILE A 175 7.71 -8.77 11.73
N SER A 176 7.53 -8.24 10.52
CA SER A 176 6.83 -8.91 9.43
C SER A 176 7.44 -10.26 9.07
N TYR A 177 8.77 -10.39 9.10
CA TYR A 177 9.47 -11.66 8.90
C TYR A 177 9.52 -12.51 10.18
N LEU A 178 9.63 -11.87 11.35
CA LEU A 178 9.64 -12.53 12.66
C LEU A 178 8.43 -13.45 12.85
N ILE A 179 7.24 -13.03 12.41
CA ILE A 179 6.00 -13.82 12.56
C ILE A 179 6.10 -15.16 11.81
N LYS A 180 6.60 -15.14 10.57
CA LYS A 180 6.86 -16.37 9.80
C LYS A 180 7.90 -17.24 10.50
N LEU A 181 8.99 -16.64 10.95
CA LEU A 181 10.09 -17.37 11.58
C LEU A 181 9.65 -18.00 12.91
N ALA A 182 8.79 -17.33 13.68
CA ALA A 182 8.17 -17.85 14.88
C ALA A 182 7.29 -19.08 14.59
N LEU A 183 6.55 -19.08 13.49
CA LEU A 183 5.77 -20.24 13.06
C LEU A 183 6.67 -21.40 12.62
N ALA A 184 7.74 -21.10 11.87
CA ALA A 184 8.75 -22.10 11.53
C ALA A 184 9.35 -22.72 12.80
N ASP A 185 9.72 -21.88 13.76
CA ASP A 185 10.34 -22.34 15.00
C ASP A 185 9.42 -23.20 15.84
N LEU A 186 8.16 -22.79 15.99
CA LEU A 186 7.15 -23.57 16.71
C LEU A 186 6.96 -24.97 16.10
N ILE A 187 7.00 -25.08 14.77
CA ILE A 187 6.90 -26.35 14.04
C ILE A 187 8.18 -27.18 14.23
N GLY A 188 9.35 -26.55 14.18
CA GLY A 188 10.66 -27.19 14.32
C GLY A 188 10.95 -27.70 15.73
N SER A 189 10.45 -26.99 16.74
CA SER A 189 10.67 -27.25 18.16
C SER A 189 9.74 -28.32 18.74
N GLN A 190 8.83 -28.90 17.94
CA GLN A 190 7.86 -29.90 18.40
C GLN A 190 8.04 -31.26 17.70
N PRO A 191 8.83 -32.20 18.28
CA PRO A 191 9.10 -33.50 17.68
C PRO A 191 7.86 -34.39 17.49
N LEU A 192 6.85 -34.23 18.36
CA LEU A 192 5.63 -35.04 18.39
C LEU A 192 4.46 -34.39 17.65
N LEU A 193 4.70 -33.32 16.87
CA LEU A 193 3.65 -32.61 16.17
C LEU A 193 3.00 -33.53 15.10
N PRO A 194 1.67 -33.75 15.13
CA PRO A 194 1.00 -34.58 14.13
C PRO A 194 1.28 -34.11 12.69
N PRO A 195 1.53 -35.03 11.74
CA PRO A 195 1.94 -34.67 10.37
C PRO A 195 1.01 -33.68 9.67
N LEU A 196 -0.31 -33.83 9.86
CA LEU A 196 -1.31 -32.92 9.28
C LEU A 196 -1.17 -31.48 9.81
N ILE A 197 -0.89 -31.33 11.12
CA ILE A 197 -0.69 -30.01 11.74
C ILE A 197 0.62 -29.41 11.24
N LYS A 198 1.68 -30.22 11.15
CA LYS A 198 2.97 -29.79 10.59
C LYS A 198 2.82 -29.28 9.15
N GLN A 199 2.18 -30.05 8.27
CA GLN A 199 1.93 -29.64 6.89
C GLN A 199 1.05 -28.39 6.81
N THR A 200 0.03 -28.29 7.67
CA THR A 200 -0.82 -27.09 7.73
C THR A 200 -0.01 -25.87 8.14
N GLY A 201 0.82 -25.97 9.19
CA GLY A 201 1.69 -24.88 9.62
C GLY A 201 2.66 -24.45 8.53
N MET A 202 3.26 -25.40 7.81
CA MET A 202 4.13 -25.11 6.67
C MET A 202 3.41 -24.32 5.56
N ARG A 203 2.18 -24.70 5.22
CA ARG A 203 1.34 -23.97 4.26
C ARG A 203 0.98 -22.58 4.77
N LEU A 204 0.66 -22.44 6.05
CA LEU A 204 0.27 -21.16 6.64
C LEU A 204 1.40 -20.13 6.68
N MET A 205 2.67 -20.57 6.68
CA MET A 205 3.82 -19.65 6.61
C MET A 205 3.80 -18.76 5.37
N ASP A 206 3.30 -19.26 4.24
CA ASP A 206 3.26 -18.53 2.97
C ASP A 206 2.26 -17.36 2.99
N HIS A 207 1.40 -17.29 4.02
CA HIS A 207 0.43 -16.23 4.22
C HIS A 207 0.99 -15.01 4.99
N TYR A 208 2.25 -15.07 5.43
CA TYR A 208 2.95 -13.97 6.11
C TYR A 208 4.01 -13.36 5.19
N LEU A 209 3.71 -12.16 4.70
CA LEU A 209 4.47 -11.43 3.68
C LEU A 209 5.36 -10.35 4.31
N ASN A 210 6.45 -10.01 3.61
CA ASN A 210 7.48 -9.07 4.06
C ASN A 210 7.88 -8.08 2.94
N ASP A 211 6.98 -7.66 2.04
CA ASP A 211 7.33 -6.72 0.96
C ASP A 211 7.21 -5.25 1.32
N ASN A 212 6.29 -4.87 2.21
CA ASN A 212 6.05 -3.46 2.50
C ASN A 212 6.68 -3.01 3.82
N THR A 213 6.46 -1.76 4.23
CA THR A 213 6.88 -1.24 5.55
C THR A 213 6.28 -2.05 6.71
N SER A 214 5.01 -2.42 6.54
CA SER A 214 4.18 -3.06 7.53
C SER A 214 4.09 -4.58 7.33
N PRO A 215 3.84 -5.39 8.38
CA PRO A 215 3.47 -6.79 8.21
C PRO A 215 2.20 -6.93 7.37
N GLU A 216 2.33 -7.62 6.23
CA GLU A 216 1.23 -7.93 5.35
C GLU A 216 0.86 -9.41 5.49
N THR A 217 -0.45 -9.67 5.57
CA THR A 217 -0.97 -11.03 5.67
C THR A 217 -2.22 -11.18 4.83
N PHE A 218 -2.41 -12.34 4.20
CA PHE A 218 -3.61 -12.62 3.42
C PHE A 218 -4.33 -13.88 3.92
N SER A 219 -5.63 -13.99 3.58
CA SER A 219 -6.51 -15.02 4.09
C SER A 219 -5.94 -16.43 3.98
N PHE A 220 -6.01 -17.20 5.07
CA PHE A 220 -5.61 -18.62 5.13
C PHE A 220 -6.47 -19.52 4.24
N ASN A 221 -7.70 -19.07 3.98
CA ASN A 221 -8.63 -19.70 3.05
C ASN A 221 -9.61 -18.67 2.48
N VAL A 222 -10.02 -18.88 1.24
CA VAL A 222 -11.12 -18.13 0.62
C VAL A 222 -12.45 -18.59 1.22
N VAL A 223 -13.28 -17.64 1.66
CA VAL A 223 -14.60 -17.93 2.27
C VAL A 223 -15.72 -17.82 1.25
N SER A 224 -16.79 -18.60 1.47
CA SER A 224 -18.02 -18.50 0.68
C SER A 224 -18.98 -17.51 1.33
N LEU A 225 -19.45 -16.51 0.60
CA LEU A 225 -20.41 -15.56 1.14
C LEU A 225 -21.83 -16.10 0.97
N THR A 226 -22.43 -16.54 2.07
CA THR A 226 -23.80 -17.07 2.09
C THR A 226 -24.66 -16.25 3.04
N PRO A 227 -25.96 -16.09 2.78
CA PRO A 227 -26.87 -15.37 3.68
C PRO A 227 -26.86 -15.93 5.10
N ARG A 228 -26.84 -17.27 5.24
CA ARG A 228 -26.80 -17.96 6.54
C ARG A 228 -25.55 -17.64 7.35
N GLY A 229 -24.41 -17.49 6.68
CA GLY A 229 -23.12 -17.16 7.32
C GLY A 229 -22.91 -15.66 7.58
N GLY A 230 -23.76 -14.80 7.00
CA GLY A 230 -23.56 -13.35 6.95
C GLY A 230 -22.47 -12.96 5.94
N MET A 231 -22.79 -12.06 5.00
CA MET A 231 -21.89 -11.74 3.89
C MET A 231 -20.56 -11.09 4.33
N GLY A 232 -20.53 -10.31 5.42
CA GLY A 232 -19.28 -9.78 5.99
C GLY A 232 -18.71 -10.61 7.15
N LYS A 233 -19.56 -11.33 7.88
CA LYS A 233 -19.18 -12.02 9.14
C LYS A 233 -18.23 -13.19 8.89
N ALA A 234 -18.37 -13.88 7.76
CA ALA A 234 -17.47 -14.97 7.39
C ALA A 234 -16.03 -14.49 7.17
N ILE A 235 -15.84 -13.38 6.45
CA ILE A 235 -14.52 -12.77 6.22
C ILE A 235 -13.97 -12.26 7.54
N ALA A 236 -14.76 -11.49 8.30
CA ALA A 236 -14.32 -10.95 9.59
C ALA A 236 -13.89 -12.05 10.58
N ARG A 237 -14.55 -13.21 10.56
CA ARG A 237 -14.15 -14.38 11.36
C ARG A 237 -12.80 -14.93 10.91
N GLU A 238 -12.55 -15.05 9.61
CA GLU A 238 -11.27 -15.50 9.07
C GLU A 238 -10.15 -14.51 9.44
N THR A 239 -10.37 -13.20 9.22
CA THR A 239 -9.46 -12.13 9.64
C THR A 239 -9.16 -12.19 11.14
N GLY A 240 -10.18 -12.44 11.97
CA GLY A 240 -10.02 -12.59 13.42
C GLY A 240 -9.17 -13.80 13.83
N ILE A 241 -9.34 -14.95 13.15
CA ILE A 241 -8.50 -16.13 13.38
C ILE A 241 -7.05 -15.85 12.99
N ARG A 242 -6.83 -15.25 11.82
CA ARG A 242 -5.51 -14.88 11.31
C ARG A 242 -4.82 -13.88 12.25
N PHE A 243 -5.55 -12.88 12.73
CA PHE A 243 -5.02 -11.91 13.68
C PHE A 243 -4.70 -12.54 15.04
N LEU A 244 -5.56 -13.41 15.57
CA LEU A 244 -5.29 -14.15 16.82
C LEU A 244 -4.03 -15.01 16.69
N MET A 245 -3.89 -15.74 15.59
CA MET A 245 -2.68 -16.53 15.31
C MET A 245 -1.44 -15.64 15.26
N THR A 246 -1.53 -14.48 14.60
CA THR A 246 -0.44 -13.49 14.55
C THR A 246 -0.04 -13.02 15.94
N GLN A 247 -1.01 -12.68 16.81
CA GLN A 247 -0.73 -12.28 18.19
C GLN A 247 -0.03 -13.38 18.98
N LEU A 248 -0.49 -14.63 18.87
CA LEU A 248 0.12 -15.77 19.56
C LEU A 248 1.55 -16.03 19.08
N LEU A 249 1.83 -15.89 17.79
CA LEU A 249 3.17 -16.02 17.22
C LEU A 249 4.12 -14.91 17.70
N VAL A 250 3.64 -13.67 17.81
CA VAL A 250 4.43 -12.56 18.36
C VAL A 250 4.70 -12.78 19.86
N MET A 251 3.71 -13.23 20.62
CA MET A 251 3.89 -13.60 22.04
C MET A 251 4.92 -14.73 22.19
N TYR A 252 4.85 -15.75 21.32
CA TYR A 252 5.83 -16.83 21.28
C TYR A 252 7.23 -16.30 20.97
N ALA A 253 7.39 -15.49 19.92
CA ALA A 253 8.67 -14.89 19.53
C ALA A 253 9.29 -14.07 20.68
N ASN A 254 8.47 -13.30 21.40
CA ASN A 254 8.91 -12.51 22.54
C ASN A 254 9.59 -13.35 23.64
N GLN A 255 9.15 -14.59 23.83
CA GLN A 255 9.66 -15.52 24.83
C GLN A 255 10.74 -16.44 24.25
N ALA A 256 10.41 -17.21 23.21
CA ALA A 256 11.26 -18.26 22.64
C ALA A 256 12.56 -17.69 22.06
N PHE A 257 12.49 -16.55 21.38
CA PHE A 257 13.67 -15.88 20.86
C PHE A 257 14.37 -15.00 21.90
N GLY A 258 13.84 -14.93 23.13
CA GLY A 258 14.43 -14.17 24.22
C GLY A 258 14.36 -12.66 24.03
N LEU A 259 13.41 -12.11 23.26
CA LEU A 259 13.30 -10.66 23.05
C LEU A 259 13.13 -9.92 24.39
N GLN A 260 12.24 -10.44 25.25
CA GLN A 260 11.98 -9.84 26.57
C GLN A 260 13.21 -9.89 27.48
N GLU A 261 13.98 -10.98 27.41
CA GLU A 261 15.25 -11.11 28.15
C GLU A 261 16.28 -10.07 27.70
N HIS A 262 16.24 -9.66 26.42
CA HIS A 262 17.10 -8.62 25.85
C HIS A 262 16.47 -7.22 25.91
N GLY A 263 15.40 -7.02 26.69
CA GLY A 263 14.75 -5.72 26.89
C GLY A 263 13.91 -5.21 25.71
N GLN A 264 13.50 -6.11 24.80
CA GLN A 264 12.63 -5.82 23.67
C GLN A 264 11.28 -6.52 23.82
N THR A 265 10.20 -5.89 23.37
CA THR A 265 8.88 -6.53 23.23
C THR A 265 8.28 -6.15 21.90
N ALA A 266 8.16 -7.11 20.99
CA ALA A 266 7.49 -6.92 19.71
C ALA A 266 5.97 -6.97 19.89
N MET A 267 5.25 -6.11 19.17
CA MET A 267 3.79 -6.12 19.11
C MET A 267 3.31 -5.79 17.69
N THR A 268 2.11 -6.27 17.35
CA THR A 268 1.41 -5.90 16.11
C THR A 268 -0.03 -5.49 16.41
N TYR A 269 -0.58 -4.58 15.61
CA TYR A 269 -1.94 -4.06 15.83
C TYR A 269 -2.57 -3.57 14.52
N PHE A 270 -3.89 -3.40 14.52
CA PHE A 270 -4.59 -2.74 13.43
C PHE A 270 -4.56 -1.22 13.64
N ALA A 271 -4.08 -0.50 12.64
CA ALA A 271 -4.21 0.95 12.58
C ALA A 271 -4.42 1.35 11.12
N PRO A 272 -5.43 2.16 10.82
CA PRO A 272 -5.70 2.58 9.46
C PRO A 272 -4.76 3.68 8.98
N HIS A 273 -4.01 4.32 9.90
CA HIS A 273 -3.13 5.46 9.64
C HIS A 273 -1.71 5.15 10.12
N PRO A 274 -0.68 5.75 9.47
CA PRO A 274 0.68 5.68 9.97
C PRO A 274 0.75 6.29 11.38
N PRO A 275 1.55 5.70 12.29
CA PRO A 275 1.70 6.22 13.65
C PRO A 275 2.21 7.67 13.69
N VAL A 276 1.80 8.42 14.72
CA VAL A 276 2.14 9.84 14.85
C VAL A 276 3.65 10.08 14.99
N ARG A 277 4.36 9.23 15.74
CA ARG A 277 5.83 9.35 15.87
C ARG A 277 6.56 8.99 14.58
N GLN A 278 6.03 8.06 13.79
CA GLN A 278 6.57 7.78 12.45
C GLN A 278 6.37 8.97 11.50
N LYS A 279 5.21 9.65 11.58
CA LYS A 279 4.96 10.93 10.90
C LYS A 279 5.96 12.00 11.32
N GLU A 280 6.25 12.11 12.62
CA GLU A 280 7.21 13.07 13.17
C GLU A 280 8.64 12.78 12.68
N LEU A 281 9.11 11.53 12.79
CA LEU A 281 10.43 11.15 12.31
C LEU A 281 10.61 11.44 10.82
N ASN A 282 9.57 11.20 10.01
CA ASN A 282 9.57 11.50 8.59
C ASN A 282 9.94 12.97 8.31
N GLU A 283 9.49 13.93 9.13
CA GLU A 283 9.82 15.36 9.00
C GLU A 283 11.28 15.70 9.34
N HIS A 284 12.02 14.78 9.96
CA HIS A 284 13.40 14.99 10.40
C HIS A 284 14.43 14.24 9.55
N VAL A 285 14.00 13.40 8.62
CA VAL A 285 14.88 12.56 7.80
C VAL A 285 14.66 12.76 6.31
N SER A 286 15.71 12.48 5.52
CA SER A 286 15.57 12.42 4.07
C SER A 286 14.70 11.23 3.63
N ASP A 287 14.03 11.38 2.49
CA ASP A 287 13.23 10.33 1.83
C ASP A 287 14.02 9.02 1.58
N SER A 288 15.30 9.12 1.23
CA SER A 288 16.17 7.95 1.07
C SER A 288 16.46 7.24 2.40
N PHE A 289 16.71 8.01 3.46
CA PHE A 289 16.96 7.43 4.78
C PHE A 289 15.69 6.84 5.37
N TYR A 290 14.53 7.49 5.20
CA TYR A 290 13.23 6.94 5.61
C TYR A 290 12.98 5.55 5.00
N ARG A 291 13.24 5.38 3.69
CA ARG A 291 13.15 4.06 3.05
C ARG A 291 14.12 3.05 3.66
N GLU A 292 15.34 3.46 3.96
CA GLU A 292 16.33 2.57 4.58
C GLU A 292 15.88 2.07 5.96
N LEU A 293 15.22 2.93 6.74
CA LEU A 293 14.69 2.62 8.06
C LEU A 293 13.50 1.64 8.00
N PHE A 294 12.54 1.91 7.12
CA PHE A 294 11.20 1.31 7.23
C PHE A 294 10.83 0.30 6.16
N MET A 295 11.43 0.37 4.97
CA MET A 295 11.05 -0.53 3.88
C MET A 295 11.60 -1.94 4.11
N SER A 296 10.71 -2.93 4.10
CA SER A 296 11.11 -4.32 4.34
C SER A 296 11.99 -4.89 3.22
N PRO A 297 12.89 -5.83 3.56
CA PRO A 297 13.81 -6.47 2.64
C PRO A 297 13.19 -7.53 1.71
N CYS A 298 11.88 -7.81 1.77
CA CYS A 298 11.21 -8.81 0.92
C CYS A 298 11.77 -10.23 1.11
N LEU A 299 12.01 -10.67 2.36
CA LEU A 299 12.51 -12.02 2.69
C LEU A 299 11.46 -13.12 2.47
N SER A 300 10.18 -12.82 2.70
CA SER A 300 9.09 -13.80 2.61
C SER A 300 8.02 -13.35 1.64
N GLY A 301 7.59 -14.24 0.74
CA GLY A 301 6.50 -13.99 -0.23
C GLY A 301 6.92 -14.09 -1.70
N TRP A 302 8.22 -13.99 -1.99
CA TRP A 302 8.76 -14.00 -3.35
C TRP A 302 10.00 -14.88 -3.44
N ASP A 303 10.19 -15.49 -4.61
CA ASP A 303 11.40 -16.28 -4.91
C ASP A 303 12.62 -15.37 -5.11
N ARG A 304 12.42 -14.20 -5.73
CA ARG A 304 13.46 -13.20 -6.00
C ARG A 304 13.23 -11.94 -5.17
N GLY A 305 13.54 -12.02 -3.88
CA GLY A 305 13.26 -10.97 -2.89
C GLY A 305 13.87 -9.60 -3.23
N GLU A 306 15.11 -9.57 -3.73
CA GLU A 306 15.79 -8.31 -4.10
C GLU A 306 15.12 -7.57 -5.27
N GLU A 307 14.47 -8.29 -6.19
CA GLU A 307 13.69 -7.68 -7.26
C GLU A 307 12.44 -7.02 -6.74
N LYS A 308 11.72 -7.71 -5.85
CA LYS A 308 10.55 -7.14 -5.18
C LYS A 308 10.95 -5.94 -4.32
N HIS A 309 12.08 -5.98 -3.63
CA HIS A 309 12.58 -4.85 -2.84
C HIS A 309 12.85 -3.62 -3.72
N ARG A 310 13.49 -3.81 -4.88
CA ARG A 310 13.70 -2.74 -5.88
C ARG A 310 12.38 -2.19 -6.43
N TYR A 311 11.39 -3.05 -6.66
CA TYR A 311 10.05 -2.62 -7.03
C TYR A 311 9.40 -1.75 -5.94
N MET A 312 9.54 -2.11 -4.67
CA MET A 312 9.00 -1.31 -3.57
C MET A 312 9.72 0.03 -3.41
N GLN A 313 11.03 0.10 -3.67
CA GLN A 313 11.77 1.36 -3.76
C GLN A 313 11.17 2.28 -4.81
N LEU A 314 10.87 1.75 -6.00
CA LEU A 314 10.22 2.49 -7.07
C LEU A 314 8.85 3.01 -6.64
N CYS A 315 8.02 2.18 -5.99
CA CYS A 315 6.72 2.60 -5.47
C CYS A 315 6.84 3.82 -4.54
N HIS A 316 7.74 3.78 -3.56
CA HIS A 316 7.98 4.92 -2.67
C HIS A 316 8.44 6.17 -3.44
N GLN A 317 9.40 6.03 -4.36
CA GLN A 317 9.92 7.15 -5.14
C GLN A 317 8.85 7.82 -6.02
N VAL A 318 7.97 7.02 -6.63
CA VAL A 318 6.89 7.53 -7.47
C VAL A 318 5.87 8.30 -6.65
N LEU A 319 5.49 7.81 -5.46
CA LEU A 319 4.57 8.54 -4.58
C LEU A 319 5.16 9.87 -4.11
N SER A 320 6.42 9.87 -3.67
CA SER A 320 7.17 11.07 -3.28
C SER A 320 7.22 12.10 -4.42
N ARG A 321 7.54 11.67 -5.65
CA ARG A 321 7.55 12.53 -6.86
C ARG A 321 6.16 13.02 -7.24
N SER A 322 5.16 12.16 -7.14
CA SER A 322 3.78 12.48 -7.48
C SER A 322 3.23 13.58 -6.57
N GLN A 323 3.53 13.54 -5.27
CA GLN A 323 3.15 14.59 -4.33
C GLN A 323 3.75 15.97 -4.67
N LEU A 324 5.00 16.01 -5.15
CA LEU A 324 5.59 17.25 -5.67
C LEU A 324 4.88 17.76 -6.92
N ASN A 325 4.57 16.86 -7.87
CA ASN A 325 3.86 17.23 -9.09
C ASN A 325 2.42 17.67 -8.81
N ALA A 326 1.82 17.24 -7.69
CA ALA A 326 0.50 17.70 -7.25
C ALA A 326 0.49 19.21 -6.96
N VAL A 327 1.59 19.77 -6.45
CA VAL A 327 1.74 21.21 -6.16
C VAL A 327 1.62 22.04 -7.44
N ALA A 328 2.21 21.58 -8.55
CA ALA A 328 2.10 22.25 -9.84
C ALA A 328 0.63 22.30 -10.31
N LYS A 329 -0.09 21.17 -10.20
CA LYS A 329 -1.51 21.10 -10.56
C LYS A 329 -2.38 21.97 -9.65
N LEU A 330 -2.05 22.10 -8.36
CA LEU A 330 -2.73 23.02 -7.44
C LEU A 330 -2.53 24.49 -7.84
N LYS A 331 -1.34 24.85 -8.31
CA LYS A 331 -1.06 26.18 -8.86
C LYS A 331 -1.86 26.45 -10.12
N ASP A 332 -1.83 25.53 -11.09
CA ASP A 332 -2.56 25.66 -12.36
C ASP A 332 -4.08 25.69 -12.15
N SER A 333 -4.58 25.00 -11.12
CA SER A 333 -5.98 25.07 -10.71
C SER A 333 -6.39 26.40 -10.06
N GLY A 334 -5.45 27.30 -9.77
CA GLY A 334 -5.71 28.55 -9.05
C GLY A 334 -6.08 28.36 -7.58
N ILE A 335 -5.75 27.20 -6.98
CA ILE A 335 -5.91 26.96 -5.54
C ILE A 335 -4.77 27.60 -4.77
N ILE A 336 -3.53 27.39 -5.24
CA ILE A 336 -2.35 28.10 -4.76
C ILE A 336 -2.23 29.39 -5.55
N LEU A 337 -2.50 30.52 -4.91
CA LEU A 337 -2.53 31.85 -5.56
C LEU A 337 -1.16 32.56 -5.53
N ASN A 338 -0.32 32.22 -4.55
CA ASN A 338 0.97 32.87 -4.33
C ASN A 338 2.09 31.84 -4.49
N ASN A 339 3.29 32.30 -4.86
CA ASN A 339 4.49 31.43 -4.91
C ASN A 339 5.04 31.08 -3.51
N LEU A 340 4.33 31.45 -2.45
CA LEU A 340 4.65 31.09 -1.08
C LEU A 340 3.92 29.78 -0.77
N VAL A 341 4.64 28.68 -0.95
CA VAL A 341 4.17 27.30 -0.74
C VAL A 341 5.07 26.67 0.31
N VAL A 342 4.49 25.96 1.26
CA VAL A 342 5.25 25.07 2.13
C VAL A 342 5.59 23.86 1.29
N LEU A 343 6.85 23.71 0.88
CA LEU A 343 7.23 22.51 0.15
C LEU A 343 6.89 21.29 1.01
N PRO A 344 6.06 20.35 0.48
CA PRO A 344 5.78 19.15 1.22
C PRO A 344 7.10 18.40 1.42
N ASN A 345 7.18 17.69 2.55
CA ASN A 345 8.29 16.78 2.75
C ASN A 345 8.36 15.80 1.58
N LEU A 346 9.57 15.60 1.06
CA LEU A 346 9.81 14.67 -0.04
C LEU A 346 9.55 13.23 0.38
N SER A 347 9.68 12.93 1.67
CA SER A 347 9.46 11.59 2.19
C SER A 347 7.96 11.34 2.37
N ASN A 348 7.45 10.33 1.66
CA ASN A 348 6.04 9.98 1.69
C ASN A 348 5.79 8.72 2.54
N ILE A 349 4.85 8.84 3.48
CA ILE A 349 4.44 7.79 4.43
C ILE A 349 3.19 7.02 4.00
N SER A 350 2.64 7.31 2.82
CA SER A 350 1.37 6.78 2.36
C SER A 350 1.40 5.27 2.18
N LEU A 351 2.57 4.67 1.92
CA LEU A 351 2.71 3.19 1.89
C LEU A 351 2.74 2.54 3.28
N ALA A 352 2.68 3.32 4.36
CA ALA A 352 2.39 2.84 5.71
C ALA A 352 0.91 3.06 6.10
N ASN A 353 0.13 3.72 5.25
CA ASN A 353 -1.27 4.07 5.46
C ASN A 353 -2.17 2.93 4.96
N ASN A 354 -2.14 1.81 5.68
CA ASN A 354 -2.56 0.57 5.05
C ASN A 354 -3.84 0.01 5.65
N GLY A 355 -4.74 -0.37 4.75
CA GLY A 355 -6.08 -0.81 5.06
C GLY A 355 -6.23 -2.33 5.02
N THR A 356 -7.49 -2.76 5.03
CA THR A 356 -7.85 -4.13 4.66
C THR A 356 -8.29 -4.12 3.21
N HIS A 357 -7.64 -4.92 2.36
CA HIS A 357 -8.07 -5.13 0.98
C HIS A 357 -8.99 -6.34 0.94
N ILE A 358 -10.11 -6.24 0.23
CA ILE A 358 -11.06 -7.34 0.07
C ILE A 358 -11.05 -7.75 -1.39
N SER A 359 -10.69 -9.00 -1.64
CA SER A 359 -10.85 -9.63 -2.95
C SER A 359 -12.16 -10.38 -2.97
N ILE A 360 -13.02 -10.13 -3.95
CA ILE A 360 -14.22 -10.93 -4.20
C ILE A 360 -14.10 -11.69 -5.51
N GLY A 361 -14.60 -12.92 -5.55
CA GLY A 361 -14.58 -13.78 -6.72
C GLY A 361 -15.98 -14.29 -7.07
N SER A 362 -16.19 -14.62 -8.35
CA SER A 362 -17.38 -15.29 -8.85
C SER A 362 -17.01 -16.70 -9.28
N ARG A 363 -17.59 -17.71 -8.63
CA ARG A 363 -17.38 -19.12 -8.99
C ARG A 363 -17.87 -19.41 -10.40
N ARG A 364 -18.95 -18.77 -10.82
CA ARG A 364 -19.53 -18.90 -12.14
C ARG A 364 -18.58 -18.38 -13.21
N LEU A 365 -18.01 -17.18 -13.03
CA LEU A 365 -17.01 -16.64 -13.96
C LEU A 365 -15.76 -17.53 -13.99
N THR A 366 -15.27 -17.99 -12.83
CA THR A 366 -14.14 -18.93 -12.78
C THR A 366 -14.43 -20.22 -13.55
N ARG A 367 -15.65 -20.78 -13.45
CA ARG A 367 -16.05 -21.96 -14.21
C ARG A 367 -16.17 -21.69 -15.71
N ALA A 368 -16.73 -20.54 -16.09
CA ALA A 368 -16.84 -20.15 -17.49
C ALA A 368 -15.47 -19.94 -18.13
N MET A 369 -14.52 -19.31 -17.42
CA MET A 369 -13.13 -19.15 -17.87
C MET A 369 -12.39 -20.49 -18.01
N ALA A 370 -12.73 -21.49 -17.18
CA ALA A 370 -12.15 -22.82 -17.27
C ALA A 370 -12.77 -23.68 -18.39
N ASP A 371 -14.00 -23.36 -18.81
CA ASP A 371 -14.71 -24.09 -19.86
C ASP A 371 -14.50 -23.45 -21.24
N ASN A 372 -13.49 -23.92 -21.96
CA ASN A 372 -13.20 -23.47 -23.32
C ASN A 372 -14.38 -23.65 -24.29
N ALA A 373 -15.34 -24.54 -24.01
CA ALA A 373 -16.47 -24.80 -24.91
C ALA A 373 -17.55 -23.70 -24.86
N CYS A 374 -17.67 -22.97 -23.74
CA CYS A 374 -18.68 -21.91 -23.61
C CYS A 374 -18.32 -20.63 -24.40
N GLY A 375 -17.06 -20.49 -24.82
CA GLY A 375 -16.55 -19.33 -25.54
C GLY A 375 -16.42 -18.07 -24.68
N PHE A 376 -16.52 -18.19 -23.35
CA PHE A 376 -16.15 -17.12 -22.42
C PHE A 376 -14.61 -16.98 -22.41
N ASN A 377 -14.09 -15.76 -22.48
CA ASN A 377 -12.66 -15.51 -22.62
C ASN A 377 -12.26 -14.23 -21.88
N VAL A 378 -10.96 -13.93 -21.85
CA VAL A 378 -10.36 -12.77 -21.15
C VAL A 378 -11.00 -11.44 -21.57
N GLN A 379 -11.37 -11.28 -22.84
CA GLN A 379 -12.02 -10.07 -23.35
C GLN A 379 -13.43 -9.90 -22.76
N HIS A 380 -14.17 -10.99 -22.56
CA HIS A 380 -15.47 -10.96 -21.90
C HIS A 380 -15.34 -10.69 -20.41
N GLU A 381 -14.38 -11.33 -19.74
CA GLU A 381 -14.09 -11.11 -18.33
C GLU A 381 -13.73 -9.65 -18.06
N LYS A 382 -12.82 -9.06 -18.87
CA LYS A 382 -12.43 -7.66 -18.73
C LYS A 382 -13.60 -6.69 -18.89
N ASN A 383 -14.49 -6.94 -19.85
CA ASN A 383 -15.67 -6.10 -20.07
C ASN A 383 -16.63 -6.15 -18.86
N LEU A 384 -16.93 -7.36 -18.36
CA LEU A 384 -17.79 -7.53 -17.18
C LEU A 384 -17.15 -6.98 -15.90
N ALA A 385 -15.83 -7.15 -15.74
CA ALA A 385 -15.08 -6.64 -14.61
C ALA A 385 -15.07 -5.11 -14.58
N ASP A 386 -14.74 -4.45 -15.69
CA ASP A 386 -14.75 -2.98 -15.79
C ASP A 386 -16.15 -2.40 -15.53
N LEU A 387 -17.22 -3.09 -15.99
CA LEU A 387 -18.60 -2.70 -15.66
C LEU A 387 -18.90 -2.85 -14.16
N ALA A 388 -18.50 -3.97 -13.56
CA ALA A 388 -18.67 -4.20 -12.13
C ALA A 388 -17.90 -3.16 -11.29
N ILE A 389 -16.69 -2.79 -11.72
CA ILE A 389 -15.92 -1.71 -11.10
C ILE A 389 -16.68 -0.38 -11.17
N LYS A 390 -17.15 0.03 -12.36
CA LYS A 390 -17.93 1.28 -12.51
C LYS A 390 -19.18 1.32 -11.64
N ILE A 391 -19.92 0.21 -11.56
CA ILE A 391 -21.09 0.10 -10.69
C ILE A 391 -20.67 0.28 -9.23
N THR A 392 -19.61 -0.41 -8.80
CA THR A 392 -19.09 -0.35 -7.44
C THR A 392 -18.64 1.08 -7.09
N GLU A 393 -17.83 1.71 -7.94
CA GLU A 393 -17.36 3.09 -7.74
C GLU A 393 -18.51 4.12 -7.74
N HIS A 394 -19.62 3.86 -8.43
CA HIS A 394 -20.78 4.74 -8.41
C HIS A 394 -21.56 4.66 -7.09
N PHE A 395 -21.74 3.45 -6.55
CA PHE A 395 -22.59 3.22 -5.37
C PHE A 395 -21.84 3.24 -4.05
N LEU A 396 -20.60 2.75 -4.00
CA LEU A 396 -19.81 2.65 -2.77
C LEU A 396 -19.64 4.01 -2.05
N PRO A 397 -19.40 5.14 -2.75
CA PRO A 397 -19.31 6.46 -2.11
C PRO A 397 -20.56 6.87 -1.33
N LEU A 398 -21.75 6.37 -1.71
CA LEU A 398 -23.01 6.68 -1.00
C LEU A 398 -23.02 6.15 0.43
N PHE A 399 -22.14 5.21 0.75
CA PHE A 399 -22.10 4.56 2.05
C PHE A 399 -20.81 4.86 2.85
N VAL A 400 -20.04 5.87 2.45
CA VAL A 400 -18.78 6.26 3.14
C VAL A 400 -19.02 6.59 4.62
N GLY A 401 -20.14 7.24 4.96
CA GLY A 401 -20.52 7.52 6.36
C GLY A 401 -20.96 6.30 7.17
N THR A 402 -21.16 5.16 6.51
CA THR A 402 -21.61 3.90 7.12
C THR A 402 -20.49 2.86 7.21
N TYR A 403 -19.51 2.90 6.28
CA TYR A 403 -18.46 1.88 6.17
C TYR A 403 -17.02 2.41 6.27
N SER A 404 -16.77 3.72 6.35
CA SER A 404 -15.41 4.23 6.53
C SER A 404 -14.95 4.13 7.99
N ALA A 405 -13.75 3.58 8.18
CA ALA A 405 -13.17 3.23 9.48
C ALA A 405 -11.84 3.93 9.78
N ALA A 406 -11.55 5.07 9.12
CA ALA A 406 -10.31 5.81 9.32
C ALA A 406 -10.53 7.31 9.55
N PRO A 407 -11.41 7.70 10.50
CA PRO A 407 -11.64 9.09 10.80
C PRO A 407 -10.36 9.78 11.25
N TYR A 408 -10.11 10.98 10.72
CA TYR A 408 -8.93 11.75 11.07
C TYR A 408 -9.31 13.21 11.25
N ARG A 409 -8.67 13.86 12.23
CA ARG A 409 -8.82 15.29 12.45
C ARG A 409 -7.57 15.98 11.94
N LEU A 410 -7.73 16.78 10.89
CA LEU A 410 -6.70 17.68 10.43
C LEU A 410 -6.71 18.92 11.32
N ALA A 411 -5.56 19.28 11.88
CA ALA A 411 -5.44 20.51 12.63
C ALA A 411 -5.40 21.71 11.67
N PHE A 412 -5.60 22.93 12.19
CA PHE A 412 -5.49 24.14 11.38
C PHE A 412 -4.14 24.27 10.67
N GLY A 413 -3.04 23.88 11.35
CA GLY A 413 -1.69 23.92 10.77
C GLY A 413 -1.49 22.93 9.62
N ASP A 414 -2.30 21.88 9.51
CA ASP A 414 -2.22 20.90 8.43
C ASP A 414 -3.11 21.27 7.24
N PHE A 415 -3.89 22.36 7.35
CA PHE A 415 -4.86 22.80 6.34
C PHE A 415 -4.24 23.61 5.19
N HIS A 416 -2.93 23.49 4.98
CA HIS A 416 -2.25 24.01 3.78
C HIS A 416 -2.72 23.22 2.56
N PRO A 417 -3.11 23.84 1.44
CA PRO A 417 -3.68 23.12 0.29
C PRO A 417 -2.76 22.01 -0.24
N GLU A 418 -1.46 22.22 -0.24
CA GLU A 418 -0.42 21.24 -0.62
C GLU A 418 -0.31 20.02 0.31
N LYS A 419 -0.74 20.14 1.56
CA LYS A 419 -0.77 19.04 2.54
C LYS A 419 -2.16 18.41 2.60
N ALA A 420 -3.19 19.24 2.77
CA ALA A 420 -4.56 18.84 2.99
C ALA A 420 -5.24 18.20 1.78
N LEU A 421 -4.86 18.56 0.55
CA LEU A 421 -5.42 17.93 -0.65
C LEU A 421 -4.68 16.66 -1.08
N GLY A 422 -3.50 16.38 -0.50
CA GLY A 422 -2.74 15.15 -0.72
C GLY A 422 -2.65 14.77 -2.20
N PHE A 423 -3.17 13.59 -2.55
CA PHE A 423 -3.17 13.06 -3.92
C PHE A 423 -4.38 13.46 -4.77
N LEU A 424 -5.40 14.10 -4.18
CA LEU A 424 -6.61 14.54 -4.92
C LEU A 424 -6.34 15.31 -6.21
N PRO A 425 -5.26 16.12 -6.34
CA PRO A 425 -4.93 16.74 -7.62
C PRO A 425 -4.77 15.72 -8.74
N HIS A 426 -4.25 14.52 -8.50
CA HIS A 426 -4.07 13.50 -9.55
C HIS A 426 -5.32 12.64 -9.79
N GLU A 427 -6.28 12.69 -8.88
CA GLU A 427 -7.51 11.89 -8.94
C GLU A 427 -8.69 12.67 -9.53
N LEU A 428 -8.63 13.99 -9.49
CA LEU A 428 -9.72 14.88 -9.88
C LEU A 428 -9.33 15.82 -11.02
N ASP A 429 -10.32 16.15 -11.84
CA ASP A 429 -10.23 17.27 -12.77
C ASP A 429 -10.17 18.62 -12.02
N TYR A 430 -9.55 19.63 -12.64
CA TYR A 430 -9.40 20.99 -12.13
C TYR A 430 -10.71 21.61 -11.63
N THR A 431 -11.84 21.32 -12.28
CA THR A 431 -13.14 21.86 -11.89
C THR A 431 -13.62 21.26 -10.57
N HIS A 432 -13.56 19.93 -10.45
CA HIS A 432 -13.98 19.21 -9.26
C HIS A 432 -13.06 19.50 -8.07
N LEU A 433 -11.74 19.57 -8.30
CA LEU A 433 -10.75 19.91 -7.28
C LEU A 433 -11.03 21.29 -6.66
N ARG A 434 -11.26 22.33 -7.49
CA ARG A 434 -11.65 23.67 -7.01
C ARG A 434 -12.97 23.66 -6.24
N MET A 435 -13.97 22.93 -6.73
CA MET A 435 -15.27 22.84 -6.08
C MET A 435 -15.18 22.20 -4.70
N ILE A 436 -14.44 21.09 -4.58
CA ILE A 436 -14.20 20.39 -3.32
C ILE A 436 -13.44 21.29 -2.36
N TRP A 437 -12.32 21.89 -2.78
CA TRP A 437 -11.53 22.77 -1.92
C TRP A 437 -12.33 23.94 -1.38
N ARG A 438 -13.11 24.62 -2.24
CA ARG A 438 -13.97 25.73 -1.82
C ARG A 438 -15.04 25.30 -0.81
N ARG A 439 -15.68 24.15 -1.03
CA ARG A 439 -16.70 23.61 -0.11
C ARG A 439 -16.09 23.14 1.20
N TRP A 440 -14.91 22.53 1.14
CA TRP A 440 -14.20 22.02 2.31
C TRP A 440 -13.76 23.16 3.24
N ARG A 441 -13.16 24.22 2.69
CA ARG A 441 -12.85 25.44 3.47
C ARG A 441 -14.07 26.03 4.19
N LYS A 442 -15.24 26.01 3.53
CA LYS A 442 -16.50 26.47 4.13
C LYS A 442 -16.98 25.54 5.24
N LYS A 443 -16.86 24.21 5.06
CA LYS A 443 -17.22 23.20 6.06
C LYS A 443 -16.32 23.31 7.31
N ALA A 444 -15.02 23.52 7.11
CA ALA A 444 -14.03 23.59 8.18
C ALA A 444 -14.14 24.85 9.05
N ASP A 445 -15.03 25.78 8.70
CA ASP A 445 -15.26 27.07 9.39
C ASP A 445 -13.96 27.81 9.76
N LEU A 446 -13.00 27.80 8.83
CA LEU A 446 -11.70 28.44 9.01
C LEU A 446 -11.82 29.94 8.73
N SER A 447 -12.61 30.67 9.51
CA SER A 447 -12.85 32.09 9.29
C SER A 447 -12.42 32.97 10.47
N ILE A 448 -11.76 34.08 10.15
CA ILE A 448 -11.45 35.15 11.12
C ILE A 448 -12.21 36.39 10.65
N LEU A 449 -13.04 36.96 11.52
CA LEU A 449 -13.84 38.16 11.20
C LEU A 449 -14.63 38.02 9.89
N GLY A 450 -15.17 36.82 9.62
CA GLY A 450 -15.97 36.52 8.42
C GLY A 450 -15.17 36.32 7.12
N ARG A 451 -13.83 36.35 7.17
CA ARG A 451 -12.96 36.06 6.01
C ARG A 451 -12.33 34.67 6.16
N PRO A 452 -12.42 33.79 5.15
CA PRO A 452 -11.85 32.45 5.23
C PRO A 452 -10.33 32.52 5.15
N LEU A 453 -9.65 32.08 6.21
CA LEU A 453 -8.21 32.02 6.33
C LEU A 453 -7.75 30.57 6.31
N THR A 454 -6.98 30.20 5.30
CA THR A 454 -6.16 28.98 5.32
C THR A 454 -4.81 29.32 5.92
N PRO A 455 -4.09 28.38 6.54
CA PRO A 455 -2.72 28.60 6.95
C PRO A 455 -1.88 29.00 5.72
N PHE A 456 -0.86 29.84 5.93
CA PHE A 456 -0.14 30.51 4.84
C PHE A 456 1.31 30.84 5.18
N GLY A 457 1.78 30.46 6.37
CA GLY A 457 3.10 30.85 6.87
C GLY A 457 3.87 29.71 7.52
N PRO A 458 4.99 30.04 8.19
CA PRO A 458 5.71 29.07 9.00
C PRO A 458 4.81 28.52 10.11
N GLU A 459 5.01 27.24 10.48
CA GLU A 459 4.13 26.55 11.43
C GLU A 459 3.98 27.27 12.79
N SER A 460 5.02 27.97 13.25
CA SER A 460 4.97 28.73 14.50
C SER A 460 3.94 29.87 14.44
N LEU A 461 3.83 30.55 13.30
CA LEU A 461 2.85 31.60 13.08
C LEU A 461 1.44 31.01 13.02
N ASP A 462 1.26 29.92 12.27
CA ASP A 462 -0.04 29.24 12.16
C ASP A 462 -0.52 28.71 13.52
N ARG A 463 0.38 28.21 14.38
CA ARG A 463 0.05 27.80 15.76
C ARG A 463 -0.43 28.96 16.62
N VAL A 464 0.18 30.13 16.51
CA VAL A 464 -0.22 31.34 17.25
C VAL A 464 -1.60 31.81 16.78
N ILE A 465 -1.82 31.88 15.46
CA ILE A 465 -3.10 32.26 14.87
C ILE A 465 -4.20 31.27 15.29
N SER A 466 -3.95 29.97 15.19
CA SER A 466 -4.89 28.93 15.60
C SER A 466 -5.32 29.08 17.06
N ARG A 467 -4.37 29.35 17.97
CA ARG A 467 -4.66 29.55 19.40
C ARG A 467 -5.44 30.84 19.66
N LEU A 468 -5.05 31.95 19.04
CA LEU A 468 -5.70 33.25 19.25
C LEU A 468 -7.14 33.29 18.74
N PHE A 469 -7.42 32.62 17.63
CA PHE A 469 -8.73 32.64 16.97
C PHE A 469 -9.53 31.34 17.14
N GLY A 470 -9.03 30.37 17.90
CA GLY A 470 -9.71 29.11 18.16
C GLY A 470 -9.93 28.23 16.93
N LEU A 471 -9.08 28.35 15.91
CA LEU A 471 -9.20 27.59 14.65
C LEU A 471 -8.73 26.15 14.86
N LYS A 472 -9.64 25.17 14.73
CA LYS A 472 -9.37 23.77 15.07
C LYS A 472 -9.13 22.84 13.87
N GLY A 473 -9.30 23.33 12.64
CA GLY A 473 -9.30 22.47 11.44
C GLY A 473 -10.63 21.74 11.23
N ASP A 474 -10.60 20.56 10.64
CA ASP A 474 -11.80 19.79 10.26
C ASP A 474 -11.63 18.29 10.51
N PHE A 475 -12.76 17.59 10.51
CA PHE A 475 -12.84 16.15 10.58
C PHE A 475 -13.09 15.54 9.20
N VAL A 476 -12.21 14.63 8.78
CA VAL A 476 -12.32 13.87 7.54
C VAL A 476 -12.82 12.46 7.87
N PRO A 477 -13.94 12.00 7.27
CA PRO A 477 -14.47 10.66 7.54
C PRO A 477 -13.49 9.53 7.21
N ASP A 478 -12.80 9.64 6.07
CA ASP A 478 -11.72 8.73 5.68
C ASP A 478 -10.55 9.55 5.15
N TYR A 479 -9.45 9.61 5.90
CA TYR A 479 -8.28 10.37 5.44
C TYR A 479 -7.50 9.65 4.34
N ARG A 480 -7.64 8.30 4.24
CA ARG A 480 -7.00 7.45 3.24
C ARG A 480 -7.36 7.80 1.81
N LEU A 481 -8.55 8.38 1.60
CA LEU A 481 -9.00 8.86 0.29
C LEU A 481 -8.29 10.16 -0.14
N VAL A 482 -7.43 10.72 0.71
CA VAL A 482 -6.70 11.96 0.46
C VAL A 482 -5.21 11.73 0.54
N ASP A 483 -4.74 11.00 1.56
CA ASP A 483 -3.31 10.74 1.80
C ASP A 483 -2.79 9.46 1.14
N TYR A 484 -3.59 8.77 0.33
CA TYR A 484 -3.16 7.65 -0.53
C TYR A 484 -3.72 7.81 -1.96
N LEU A 485 -3.05 7.23 -2.95
CA LEU A 485 -3.61 7.13 -4.31
C LEU A 485 -4.76 6.11 -4.31
N ALA A 486 -6.00 6.61 -4.31
CA ALA A 486 -7.21 5.83 -4.35
C ALA A 486 -7.70 5.61 -5.79
N CYS A 487 -7.60 6.60 -6.67
CA CYS A 487 -8.08 6.47 -8.05
C CYS A 487 -7.35 7.41 -9.01
N LEU A 488 -6.54 6.86 -9.92
CA LEU A 488 -5.87 7.66 -10.95
C LEU A 488 -6.86 8.12 -12.02
N LEU A 489 -6.82 9.41 -12.36
CA LEU A 489 -7.68 9.99 -13.37
C LEU A 489 -7.34 9.43 -14.76
N SER A 490 -8.36 9.02 -15.51
CA SER A 490 -8.22 8.65 -16.92
C SER A 490 -7.79 9.83 -17.79
N THR A 491 -7.03 9.57 -18.84
CA THR A 491 -6.76 10.58 -19.88
C THR A 491 -7.82 10.53 -20.98
N ASP A 492 -7.90 11.58 -21.79
CA ASP A 492 -8.85 11.65 -22.92
C ASP A 492 -8.70 10.49 -23.92
N ARG A 493 -7.49 9.93 -24.03
CA ARG A 493 -7.17 8.83 -24.95
C ARG A 493 -7.11 7.46 -24.29
N SER A 494 -6.85 7.41 -22.99
CA SER A 494 -6.63 6.17 -22.25
C SER A 494 -7.58 6.07 -21.05
N PRO A 495 -8.86 5.68 -21.29
CA PRO A 495 -9.80 5.42 -20.21
C PRO A 495 -9.41 4.18 -19.39
N ALA A 496 -9.40 4.32 -18.06
CA ALA A 496 -9.03 3.27 -17.10
C ALA A 496 -9.94 2.04 -17.17
N LEU A 497 -11.23 2.25 -17.49
CA LEU A 497 -12.28 1.23 -17.46
C LEU A 497 -13.08 1.28 -18.76
N ASN A 498 -12.59 0.66 -19.83
CA ASN A 498 -13.23 0.68 -21.16
C ASN A 498 -13.56 -0.73 -21.69
N GLY A 499 -13.36 -1.76 -20.87
CA GLY A 499 -13.60 -3.15 -21.19
C GLY A 499 -12.58 -3.76 -22.15
N VAL A 500 -11.53 -3.04 -22.55
CA VAL A 500 -10.50 -3.54 -23.48
C VAL A 500 -9.25 -3.93 -22.71
N PRO A 501 -8.71 -5.15 -22.86
CA PRO A 501 -7.43 -5.56 -22.30
C PRO A 501 -6.30 -4.57 -22.62
N GLY A 502 -5.38 -4.40 -21.68
CA GLY A 502 -4.26 -3.45 -21.79
C GLY A 502 -4.67 -1.98 -21.73
N ASN A 503 -5.89 -1.65 -21.27
CA ASN A 503 -6.28 -0.26 -21.03
C ASN A 503 -5.51 0.37 -19.86
N ALA A 504 -5.27 -0.40 -18.80
CA ALA A 504 -4.41 0.00 -17.69
C ALA A 504 -2.99 0.34 -18.16
N ASP A 505 -2.39 -0.47 -19.05
CA ASP A 505 -1.05 -0.21 -19.62
C ASP A 505 -0.98 1.11 -20.37
N ARG A 506 -1.97 1.37 -21.23
CA ARG A 506 -2.06 2.63 -21.98
C ARG A 506 -2.19 3.83 -21.05
N LEU A 507 -3.01 3.71 -20.01
CA LEU A 507 -3.16 4.77 -19.00
C LEU A 507 -1.86 5.00 -18.23
N ARG A 508 -1.17 3.93 -17.80
CA ARG A 508 0.11 4.04 -17.08
C ARG A 508 1.15 4.79 -17.91
N LYS A 509 1.24 4.47 -19.19
CA LYS A 509 2.14 5.16 -20.12
C LYS A 509 1.83 6.65 -20.22
N ASP A 510 0.56 7.00 -20.44
CA ASP A 510 0.18 8.42 -20.52
C ASP A 510 0.47 9.16 -19.20
N LEU A 511 0.22 8.53 -18.04
CA LEU A 511 0.50 9.12 -16.73
C LEU A 511 2.01 9.23 -16.43
N ALA A 512 2.81 8.29 -16.95
CA ALA A 512 4.26 8.35 -16.87
C ALA A 512 4.82 9.50 -17.72
N ASP A 513 4.30 9.70 -18.92
CA ASP A 513 4.64 10.85 -19.79
C ASP A 513 4.28 12.20 -19.11
N MET A 514 3.22 12.22 -18.29
CA MET A 514 2.84 13.38 -17.47
C MET A 514 3.67 13.52 -16.18
N GLY A 515 4.57 12.57 -15.89
CA GLY A 515 5.39 12.53 -14.67
C GLY A 515 4.61 12.19 -13.39
N VAL A 516 3.36 11.75 -13.49
CA VAL A 516 2.48 11.47 -12.34
C VAL A 516 2.68 10.06 -11.79
N PHE A 517 3.06 9.11 -12.65
CA PHE A 517 3.13 7.67 -12.34
C PHE A 517 4.32 6.98 -13.03
N ASP A 518 4.50 5.68 -12.78
CA ASP A 518 5.51 4.85 -13.46
C ASP A 518 4.85 3.63 -14.12
N GLU A 519 5.32 3.26 -15.32
CA GLU A 519 4.77 2.15 -16.10
C GLU A 519 4.89 0.80 -15.41
N GLN A 520 5.90 0.62 -14.55
CA GLN A 520 6.15 -0.65 -13.85
C GLN A 520 5.17 -0.86 -12.69
N MET A 521 4.56 0.19 -12.15
CA MET A 521 3.66 0.10 -11.01
C MET A 521 2.27 -0.39 -11.39
N SER A 522 1.60 -1.13 -10.50
CA SER A 522 0.19 -1.47 -10.66
C SER A 522 -0.69 -0.21 -10.54
N VAL A 523 -1.67 -0.03 -11.44
CA VAL A 523 -2.61 1.10 -11.38
C VAL A 523 -3.39 1.07 -10.07
N TYR A 524 -3.45 2.22 -9.40
CA TYR A 524 -4.28 2.42 -8.22
C TYR A 524 -5.73 2.72 -8.60
N LEU A 525 -6.63 1.86 -8.13
CA LEU A 525 -8.08 2.02 -8.19
C LEU A 525 -8.68 1.52 -6.88
N LEU A 526 -9.75 2.15 -6.43
CA LEU A 526 -10.48 1.77 -5.21
C LEU A 526 -11.01 0.35 -5.30
N TYR A 527 -11.37 -0.08 -6.51
CA TYR A 527 -11.79 -1.43 -6.82
C TYR A 527 -11.19 -1.83 -8.17
N LYS A 528 -10.44 -2.94 -8.21
CA LYS A 528 -9.75 -3.39 -9.43
C LYS A 528 -9.89 -4.88 -9.67
N MET A 529 -9.86 -5.25 -10.94
CA MET A 529 -9.67 -6.63 -11.34
C MET A 529 -8.25 -7.07 -10.97
N ARG A 530 -8.11 -8.28 -10.44
CA ARG A 530 -6.80 -8.91 -10.25
C ARG A 530 -6.40 -9.47 -11.62
N GLU A 531 -5.45 -8.80 -12.27
CA GLU A 531 -4.91 -9.16 -13.59
C GLU A 531 -3.65 -10.04 -13.46
#